data_AF-A0A8S0QWT0-F1
#
_entry.id   AF-A0A8S0QWT0-F1
#
_cell.length_a   1.000
_cell.length_b   1.000
_cell.length_c   1.000
_cell.angle_alpha   90.00
_cell.angle_beta   90.00
_cell.angle_gamma   90.00
#
_symmetry.space_group_name_H-M   'P 1'
#
loop_
_entity.id
_entity.type
_entity.pdbx_description
1 polymer ?
#
loop_
_entity_poly.entity_id
_entity_poly.type
_entity_poly.pdbx_seq_one_letter_code
_entity_poly.pdbx_strand_id
1 'polypeptide(L)'
;MGAMANFRKSIIFSVLFFYSMLLVKTLSSSPPSSNLQILTAERRIDLTSHIVRVYLTLKVENTGEAPAAEVLLAFSPAQFDHLALVKAAAAVGKKKKKTYLPLEVNPSDHPDAPNGTKYYSISLLKPLGKAESITLEILYMLTHSLEPFPAEISQSESQLVYYHDSAVILSPYHIKQQASMVKTPTSKVESFTRVEPTDRSGTELRYGPYEDRHPYSYSPVIIHLENNNAFAVVEELEREIEISHWGSIQVTEHYKLAHAGARHRGIFSRVEYQSRPSISGVSSFKHLLAELPPRVHSVYYRDDIGNISSSRLRTNSKKSELLIEPRYPLFGGWKATFIIGYGVPLQDFLFESDGGSRYLNYTFGCPLSETVVDKLTIKVVLPEGSKNPSAKAPFTVEQSMETKYSYLDVIGRTVVVLEKKNVVPEHNVPFQVYYNFNPMFMLAEPLMLVSAFFLFFIACIAYLHMDLSIRK
;
A
#
# COMPACT_ATOMS: atom_id res chain seq x y z
N MET A 1 24.60 20.17 75.21
CA MET A 1 23.18 19.89 74.90
C MET A 1 22.77 20.59 73.60
N GLY A 2 23.17 20.07 72.43
CA GLY A 2 22.87 20.73 71.14
C GLY A 2 22.95 19.84 69.91
N ALA A 3 23.63 18.69 69.97
CA ALA A 3 23.82 17.82 68.80
C ALA A 3 22.83 16.63 68.69
N MET A 4 22.18 16.20 69.78
CA MET A 4 21.29 15.03 69.77
C MET A 4 19.84 15.32 69.34
N ALA A 5 19.40 16.59 69.33
CA ALA A 5 18.01 16.94 68.98
C ALA A 5 17.76 17.02 67.46
N ASN A 6 18.81 17.31 66.67
CA ASN A 6 18.69 17.44 65.21
C ASN A 6 18.71 16.09 64.49
N PHE A 7 19.29 15.04 65.10
CA PHE A 7 19.33 13.71 64.50
C PHE A 7 17.96 13.00 64.56
N ARG A 8 17.17 13.24 65.62
CA ARG A 8 15.82 12.65 65.78
C ARG A 8 14.77 13.26 64.84
N LYS A 9 14.89 14.53 64.45
CA LYS A 9 13.98 15.16 63.48
C LYS A 9 14.27 14.75 62.04
N SER A 10 15.53 14.44 61.71
CA SER A 10 15.92 13.99 60.37
C SER A 10 15.47 12.56 60.08
N ILE A 11 15.44 11.67 61.08
CA ILE A 11 14.96 10.28 60.91
C ILE A 11 13.43 10.22 60.72
N ILE A 12 12.66 11.06 61.43
CA ILE A 12 11.20 11.09 61.27
C ILE A 12 10.79 11.67 59.90
N PHE A 13 11.53 12.66 59.38
CA PHE A 13 11.32 13.16 58.02
C PHE A 13 11.76 12.16 56.94
N SER A 14 12.82 11.39 57.19
CA SER A 14 13.29 10.34 56.27
C SER A 14 12.33 9.15 56.17
N VAL A 15 11.65 8.78 57.26
CA VAL A 15 10.67 7.67 57.26
C VAL A 15 9.33 8.11 56.65
N LEU A 16 8.92 9.38 56.81
CA LEU A 16 7.76 9.94 56.11
C LEU A 16 8.01 10.18 54.62
N PHE A 17 9.25 10.47 54.21
CA PHE A 17 9.61 10.56 52.78
C PHE A 17 9.70 9.18 52.11
N PHE A 18 10.14 8.14 52.86
CA PHE A 18 10.13 6.76 52.34
C PHE A 18 8.72 6.13 52.28
N TYR A 19 7.80 6.55 53.14
CA TYR A 19 6.39 6.12 53.05
C TYR A 19 5.56 6.93 52.04
N SER A 20 5.99 8.14 51.64
CA SER A 20 5.33 8.88 50.55
C SER A 20 5.88 8.53 49.16
N MET A 21 7.07 7.95 49.06
CA MET A 21 7.61 7.40 47.80
C MET A 21 7.25 5.93 47.52
N LEU A 22 6.47 5.28 48.39
CA LEU A 22 5.87 3.97 48.12
C LEU A 22 4.40 4.04 47.69
N LEU A 23 3.95 5.23 47.27
CA LEU A 23 2.68 5.45 46.58
C LEU A 23 2.90 6.03 45.18
N VAL A 24 3.99 5.63 44.51
CA VAL A 24 4.01 5.65 43.05
C VAL A 24 2.99 4.62 42.62
N LYS A 25 1.82 5.11 42.21
CA LYS A 25 0.81 4.32 41.51
C LYS A 25 1.54 3.43 40.51
N THR A 26 1.54 2.14 40.77
CA THR A 26 1.43 1.17 39.69
C THR A 26 0.16 1.58 38.94
N LEU A 27 0.29 2.40 37.90
CA LEU A 27 -0.62 2.30 36.77
C LEU A 27 -0.34 0.91 36.21
N SER A 28 -0.93 -0.09 36.86
CA SER A 28 -1.44 -1.24 36.15
C SER A 28 -2.32 -0.66 35.06
N SER A 29 -1.80 -0.65 33.83
CA SER A 29 -2.58 -0.59 32.61
C SER A 29 -3.59 -1.72 32.70
N SER A 30 -4.73 -1.42 33.30
CA SER A 30 -5.91 -2.27 33.18
C SER A 30 -6.10 -2.54 31.69
N PRO A 31 -6.37 -3.78 31.26
CA PRO A 31 -6.82 -4.02 29.90
C PRO A 31 -7.95 -3.03 29.62
N PRO A 32 -8.03 -2.41 28.42
CA PRO A 32 -8.95 -1.32 28.15
C PRO A 32 -10.32 -1.71 28.67
N SER A 33 -10.77 -1.06 29.74
CA SER A 33 -12.03 -1.37 30.38
C SER A 33 -13.08 -1.23 29.29
N SER A 34 -13.61 -2.36 28.82
CA SER A 34 -14.42 -2.44 27.61
C SER A 34 -15.80 -1.86 27.90
N ASN A 35 -15.88 -0.54 27.96
CA ASN A 35 -17.12 0.21 27.97
C ASN A 35 -17.86 0.06 26.63
N LEU A 36 -17.25 -0.60 25.65
CA LEU A 36 -17.85 -0.93 24.36
C LEU A 36 -18.15 -2.42 24.28
N GLN A 37 -19.29 -2.73 23.67
CA GLN A 37 -19.74 -4.07 23.33
C GLN A 37 -20.08 -4.12 21.84
N ILE A 38 -19.83 -5.25 21.19
CA ILE A 38 -20.24 -5.47 19.80
C ILE A 38 -21.53 -6.30 19.80
N LEU A 39 -22.60 -5.72 19.29
CA LEU A 39 -23.91 -6.37 19.19
C LEU A 39 -23.92 -7.42 18.07
N THR A 40 -23.47 -7.02 16.89
CA THR A 40 -23.42 -7.89 15.70
C THR A 40 -22.13 -7.63 14.95
N ALA A 41 -21.42 -8.70 14.58
CA ALA A 41 -20.23 -8.63 13.75
C ALA A 41 -20.36 -9.57 12.54
N GLU A 42 -20.29 -9.02 11.34
CA GLU A 42 -20.24 -9.80 10.11
C GLU A 42 -18.88 -9.62 9.45
N ARG A 43 -18.16 -10.71 9.19
CA ARG A 43 -16.88 -10.69 8.49
C ARG A 43 -17.00 -11.43 7.17
N ARG A 44 -16.67 -10.79 6.07
CA ARG A 44 -16.62 -11.41 4.73
C ARG A 44 -15.19 -11.37 4.21
N ILE A 45 -14.62 -12.55 4.00
CA ILE A 45 -13.25 -12.75 3.53
C ILE A 45 -13.33 -13.17 2.07
N ASP A 46 -12.76 -12.38 1.16
CA ASP A 46 -12.71 -12.69 -0.26
C ASP A 46 -11.30 -13.21 -0.63
N LEU A 47 -11.25 -14.50 -1.01
CA LEU A 47 -10.05 -15.22 -1.45
C LEU A 47 -10.02 -15.41 -2.97
N THR A 48 -10.84 -14.68 -3.73
CA THR A 48 -10.93 -14.84 -5.20
C THR A 48 -9.69 -14.36 -5.95
N SER A 49 -8.84 -13.56 -5.31
CA SER A 49 -7.54 -13.06 -5.80
C SER A 49 -6.42 -13.54 -4.86
N HIS A 50 -5.15 -13.26 -5.17
CA HIS A 50 -4.05 -13.46 -4.22
C HIS A 50 -3.96 -12.37 -3.15
N ILE A 51 -4.68 -11.27 -3.35
CA ILE A 51 -4.88 -10.24 -2.35
C ILE A 51 -6.16 -10.56 -1.58
N VAL A 52 -6.02 -10.85 -0.29
CA VAL A 52 -7.16 -11.18 0.57
C VAL A 52 -7.85 -9.89 0.99
N ARG A 53 -9.12 -9.74 0.61
CA ARG A 53 -9.94 -8.58 0.97
C ARG A 53 -10.92 -8.97 2.06
N VAL A 54 -10.90 -8.26 3.18
CA VAL A 54 -11.83 -8.52 4.28
C VAL A 54 -12.72 -7.32 4.54
N TYR A 55 -14.02 -7.56 4.45
CA TYR A 55 -15.06 -6.61 4.79
C TYR A 55 -15.63 -6.98 6.15
N LEU A 56 -15.54 -6.08 7.11
CA LEU A 56 -15.97 -6.28 8.49
C LEU A 56 -17.02 -5.23 8.85
N THR A 57 -18.24 -5.67 9.11
CA THR A 57 -19.35 -4.83 9.55
C THR A 57 -19.54 -5.02 11.06
N LEU A 58 -19.31 -3.98 11.84
CA LEU A 58 -19.43 -4.00 13.31
C LEU A 58 -20.55 -3.08 13.77
N LYS A 59 -21.51 -3.59 14.53
CA LYS A 59 -22.45 -2.76 15.29
C LYS A 59 -21.96 -2.63 16.73
N VAL A 60 -21.37 -1.48 17.04
CA VAL A 60 -20.75 -1.19 18.34
C VAL A 60 -21.72 -0.39 19.20
N GLU A 61 -21.85 -0.75 20.47
CA GLU A 61 -22.67 -0.08 21.48
C GLU A 61 -21.79 0.33 22.67
N ASN A 62 -22.04 1.51 23.24
CA ASN A 62 -21.38 1.94 24.47
C ASN A 62 -22.20 1.55 25.70
N THR A 63 -21.67 0.63 26.51
CA THR A 63 -22.24 0.19 27.78
C THR A 63 -21.70 0.97 28.99
N GLY A 64 -20.67 1.79 28.81
CA GLY A 64 -20.11 2.65 29.86
C GLY A 64 -20.90 3.95 30.06
N GLU A 65 -20.63 4.63 31.17
CA GLU A 65 -21.23 5.94 31.46
C GLU A 65 -20.53 7.09 30.73
N ALA A 66 -19.23 6.96 30.52
CA ALA A 66 -18.44 7.94 29.78
C ALA A 66 -18.62 7.80 28.27
N PRO A 67 -18.64 8.91 27.51
CA PRO A 67 -18.70 8.85 26.06
C PRO A 67 -17.43 8.24 25.46
N ALA A 68 -17.59 7.34 24.49
CA ALA A 68 -16.47 6.68 23.82
C ALA A 68 -16.20 7.35 22.46
N ALA A 69 -14.99 7.89 22.29
CA ALA A 69 -14.58 8.56 21.06
C ALA A 69 -13.82 7.66 20.07
N GLU A 70 -13.37 6.49 20.53
CA GLU A 70 -12.50 5.61 19.76
C GLU A 70 -12.94 4.14 19.86
N VAL A 71 -12.70 3.38 18.79
CA VAL A 71 -12.95 1.94 18.72
C VAL A 71 -11.69 1.22 18.26
N LEU A 72 -11.23 0.24 19.02
CA LEU A 72 -10.05 -0.55 18.70
C LEU A 72 -10.40 -1.76 17.82
N LEU A 73 -9.68 -1.90 16.72
CA LEU A 73 -9.65 -3.11 15.89
C LEU A 73 -8.44 -3.96 16.29
N ALA A 74 -8.67 -5.23 16.59
CA ALA A 74 -7.61 -6.18 16.96
C ALA A 74 -7.21 -7.06 15.77
N PHE A 75 -5.91 -7.29 15.63
CA PHE A 75 -5.33 -8.20 14.66
C PHE A 75 -4.36 -9.15 15.35
N SER A 76 -4.36 -10.42 14.90
CA SER A 76 -3.31 -11.36 15.32
C SER A 76 -1.95 -10.90 14.77
N PRO A 77 -0.82 -11.24 15.42
CA PRO A 77 0.51 -10.87 14.92
C PRO A 77 0.73 -11.28 13.46
N ALA A 78 0.36 -12.52 13.12
CA ALA A 78 0.49 -13.04 11.76
C ALA A 78 -0.33 -12.23 10.73
N GLN A 79 -1.57 -11.83 11.06
CA GLN A 79 -2.36 -10.98 10.17
C GLN A 79 -1.79 -9.57 10.05
N PHE A 80 -1.26 -9.03 11.15
CA PHE A 80 -0.73 -7.68 11.20
C PHE A 80 0.52 -7.52 10.32
N ASP A 81 1.40 -8.52 10.29
CA ASP A 81 2.60 -8.52 9.43
C ASP A 81 2.26 -8.48 7.94
N HIS A 82 1.10 -9.04 7.57
CA HIS A 82 0.59 -9.10 6.20
C HIS A 82 -0.36 -7.95 5.84
N LEU A 83 -0.65 -7.06 6.77
CA LEU A 83 -1.64 -6.00 6.62
C LEU A 83 -1.12 -4.87 5.73
N ALA A 84 -1.79 -4.63 4.59
CA ALA A 84 -1.40 -3.59 3.64
C ALA A 84 -2.19 -2.29 3.84
N LEU A 85 -3.48 -2.41 4.18
CA LEU A 85 -4.40 -1.29 4.25
C LEU A 85 -5.52 -1.58 5.26
N VAL A 86 -5.92 -0.55 6.00
CA VAL A 86 -7.16 -0.52 6.78
C VAL A 86 -7.91 0.77 6.45
N LYS A 87 -9.19 0.66 6.10
CA LYS A 87 -10.12 1.77 5.91
C LYS A 87 -11.35 1.51 6.75
N ALA A 88 -11.87 2.55 7.40
CA ALA A 88 -13.12 2.47 8.16
C ALA A 88 -14.06 3.58 7.73
N ALA A 89 -15.37 3.29 7.76
CA ALA A 89 -16.41 4.28 7.54
C ALA A 89 -17.59 4.04 8.48
N ALA A 90 -18.23 5.12 8.92
CA ALA A 90 -19.50 5.04 9.64
C ALA A 90 -20.66 5.01 8.64
N ALA A 91 -21.56 4.04 8.81
CA ALA A 91 -22.80 3.98 8.04
C ALA A 91 -23.85 4.92 8.66
N VAL A 92 -24.19 6.00 7.97
CA VAL A 92 -25.17 7.00 8.41
C VAL A 92 -26.41 6.96 7.52
N GLY A 93 -27.60 6.94 8.13
CA GLY A 93 -28.90 6.92 7.41
C GLY A 93 -29.62 5.57 7.42
N LYS A 94 -30.88 5.56 6.96
CA LYS A 94 -31.75 4.36 6.96
C LYS A 94 -31.94 3.82 5.53
N LYS A 95 -31.82 2.49 5.37
CA LYS A 95 -32.13 1.72 4.14
C LYS A 95 -31.44 2.28 2.87
N LYS A 96 -32.21 2.86 1.94
CA LYS A 96 -31.76 3.28 0.59
C LYS A 96 -30.98 4.62 0.56
N LYS A 97 -30.90 5.36 1.67
CA LYS A 97 -30.10 6.60 1.82
C LYS A 97 -28.94 6.39 2.81
N LYS A 98 -28.27 5.23 2.75
CA LYS A 98 -27.05 5.01 3.53
C LYS A 98 -25.91 5.79 2.89
N THR A 99 -25.32 6.70 3.65
CA THR A 99 -24.08 7.41 3.31
C THR A 99 -22.97 6.85 4.18
N TYR A 100 -21.80 6.61 3.59
CA TYR A 100 -20.62 6.16 4.32
C TYR A 100 -19.70 7.34 4.53
N LEU A 101 -19.47 7.70 5.79
CA LEU A 101 -18.56 8.77 6.16
C LEU A 101 -17.21 8.15 6.53
N PRO A 102 -16.10 8.49 5.85
CA PRO A 102 -14.78 7.94 6.17
C PRO A 102 -14.37 8.35 7.59
N LEU A 103 -13.70 7.43 8.29
CA LEU A 103 -13.17 7.64 9.63
C LEU A 103 -11.65 7.59 9.58
N GLU A 104 -11.00 8.32 10.50
CA GLU A 104 -9.56 8.26 10.67
C GLU A 104 -9.18 6.95 11.38
N VAL A 105 -8.14 6.30 10.85
CA VAL A 105 -7.67 5.00 11.32
C VAL A 105 -6.16 5.08 11.52
N ASN A 106 -5.71 4.93 12.77
CA ASN A 106 -4.30 5.07 13.13
C ASN A 106 -3.80 3.81 13.85
N PRO A 107 -2.55 3.37 13.61
CA PRO A 107 -1.93 2.33 14.42
C PRO A 107 -1.98 2.71 15.90
N SER A 108 -2.25 1.73 16.76
CA SER A 108 -2.34 1.94 18.21
C SER A 108 -1.50 0.89 18.93
N ASP A 109 -0.47 1.36 19.62
CA ASP A 109 0.45 0.51 20.36
C ASP A 109 -0.05 0.28 21.78
N HIS A 110 -0.35 -0.99 22.08
CA HIS A 110 -0.69 -1.46 23.41
C HIS A 110 0.31 -2.55 23.81
N PRO A 111 1.37 -2.22 24.59
CA PRO A 111 2.42 -3.18 24.91
C PRO A 111 1.94 -4.37 25.74
N ASP A 112 0.88 -4.20 26.54
CA ASP A 112 0.30 -5.23 27.41
C ASP A 112 -0.81 -6.05 26.73
N ALA A 113 -0.84 -6.07 25.39
CA ALA A 113 -1.86 -6.77 24.63
C ALA A 113 -1.80 -8.29 24.82
N PRO A 114 -2.95 -8.96 25.05
CA PRO A 114 -2.98 -10.42 25.13
C PRO A 114 -2.44 -11.05 23.85
N ASN A 115 -1.58 -12.07 23.99
CA ASN A 115 -1.02 -12.86 22.88
C ASN A 115 -0.32 -12.03 21.78
N GLY A 116 0.24 -10.86 22.14
CA GLY A 116 0.92 -9.98 21.19
C GLY A 116 -0.01 -9.27 20.19
N THR A 117 -1.32 -9.27 20.46
CA THR A 117 -2.34 -8.63 19.60
C THR A 117 -1.96 -7.19 19.27
N LYS A 118 -2.10 -6.82 18.00
CA LYS A 118 -1.84 -5.47 17.50
C LYS A 118 -3.15 -4.75 17.20
N TYR A 119 -3.15 -3.42 17.32
CA TYR A 119 -4.38 -2.64 17.17
C TYR A 119 -4.28 -1.51 16.17
N TYR A 120 -5.43 -1.19 15.60
CA TYR A 120 -5.72 0.10 15.00
C TYR A 120 -6.82 0.77 15.81
N SER A 121 -6.71 2.07 16.06
CA SER A 121 -7.78 2.88 16.62
C SER A 121 -8.55 3.58 15.52
N ILE A 122 -9.88 3.45 15.54
CA ILE A 122 -10.81 4.19 14.69
C ILE A 122 -11.35 5.37 15.49
N SER A 123 -11.07 6.60 15.04
CA SER A 123 -11.61 7.82 15.65
C SER A 123 -13.02 8.08 15.14
N LEU A 124 -13.98 8.19 16.06
CA LEU A 124 -15.39 8.42 15.75
C LEU A 124 -15.64 9.92 15.55
N LEU A 125 -16.42 10.29 14.53
CA LEU A 125 -16.79 11.69 14.27
C LEU A 125 -17.59 12.32 15.42
N LYS A 126 -18.42 11.50 16.08
CA LYS A 126 -19.19 11.87 17.27
C LYS A 126 -18.95 10.80 18.33
N PRO A 127 -18.53 11.18 19.55
CA PRO A 127 -18.41 10.22 20.65
C PRO A 127 -19.75 9.53 20.92
N LEU A 128 -19.72 8.21 21.12
CA LEU A 128 -20.89 7.41 21.48
C LEU A 128 -21.27 7.66 22.94
N GLY A 129 -22.46 8.17 23.21
CA GLY A 129 -23.03 8.24 24.56
C GLY A 129 -23.46 6.89 25.12
N LYS A 130 -23.88 6.84 26.39
CA LYS A 130 -24.39 5.63 27.04
C LYS A 130 -25.56 5.03 26.27
N ALA A 131 -25.50 3.73 25.97
CA ALA A 131 -26.45 2.96 25.17
C ALA A 131 -26.65 3.48 23.72
N GLU A 132 -25.79 4.37 23.23
CA GLU A 132 -25.75 4.73 21.81
C GLU A 132 -25.04 3.63 21.02
N SER A 133 -25.45 3.40 19.77
CA SER A 133 -24.81 2.44 18.89
C SER A 133 -24.52 3.01 17.51
N ILE A 134 -23.44 2.53 16.90
CA ILE A 134 -22.99 2.92 15.57
C ILE A 134 -22.66 1.67 14.75
N THR A 135 -22.87 1.73 13.43
CA THR A 135 -22.43 0.70 12.50
C THR A 135 -21.19 1.16 11.77
N LEU A 136 -20.11 0.42 11.92
CA LEU A 136 -18.83 0.63 11.26
C LEU A 136 -18.68 -0.38 10.13
N GLU A 137 -18.31 0.10 8.95
CA GLU A 137 -17.89 -0.72 7.81
C GLU A 137 -16.38 -0.58 7.68
N ILE A 138 -15.66 -1.68 7.84
CA ILE A 138 -14.21 -1.73 7.79
C ILE A 138 -13.80 -2.59 6.58
N LEU A 139 -12.86 -2.07 5.80
CA LEU A 139 -12.16 -2.83 4.77
C LEU A 139 -10.70 -2.92 5.19
N TYR A 140 -10.19 -4.14 5.29
CA TYR A 140 -8.75 -4.35 5.38
C TYR A 140 -8.29 -5.37 4.36
N MET A 141 -7.02 -5.25 3.97
CA MET A 141 -6.43 -6.06 2.92
C MET A 141 -5.14 -6.69 3.41
N LEU A 142 -5.03 -8.00 3.19
CA LEU A 142 -3.86 -8.78 3.54
C LEU A 142 -3.16 -9.24 2.26
N THR A 143 -1.84 -9.12 2.27
CA THR A 143 -0.96 -9.57 1.18
C THR A 143 -0.13 -10.74 1.68
N HIS A 144 0.35 -11.60 0.78
CA HIS A 144 1.19 -12.75 1.16
C HIS A 144 0.56 -13.70 2.21
N SER A 145 -0.76 -13.71 2.34
CA SER A 145 -1.49 -14.55 3.30
C SER A 145 -1.97 -15.89 2.74
N LEU A 146 -1.78 -16.12 1.44
CA LEU A 146 -2.07 -17.37 0.78
C LEU A 146 -0.77 -18.13 0.55
N GLU A 147 -0.62 -19.27 1.21
CA GLU A 147 0.59 -20.09 1.13
C GLU A 147 0.38 -21.22 0.10
N PRO A 148 1.17 -21.29 -0.98
CA PRO A 148 1.05 -22.39 -1.94
C PRO A 148 1.38 -23.74 -1.30
N PHE A 149 0.42 -24.68 -1.40
CA PHE A 149 0.60 -26.05 -0.94
C PHE A 149 -0.09 -27.05 -1.88
N PRO A 150 0.67 -27.86 -2.64
CA PRO A 150 2.13 -28.03 -2.56
C PRO A 150 2.91 -26.77 -2.99
N ALA A 151 4.10 -26.58 -2.41
CA ALA A 151 4.95 -25.43 -2.69
C ALA A 151 5.48 -25.40 -4.12
N GLU A 152 5.53 -26.57 -4.78
CA GLU A 152 5.92 -26.71 -6.18
C GLU A 152 4.92 -27.55 -6.96
N ILE A 153 4.62 -27.13 -8.19
CA ILE A 153 3.69 -27.78 -9.11
C ILE A 153 4.32 -27.90 -10.50
N SER A 154 4.01 -28.99 -11.18
CA SER A 154 4.31 -29.17 -12.60
C SER A 154 3.44 -28.28 -13.48
N GLN A 155 3.75 -28.25 -14.78
CA GLN A 155 3.08 -27.37 -15.73
C GLN A 155 1.55 -27.58 -15.80
N SER A 156 1.07 -28.79 -15.53
CA SER A 156 -0.33 -29.18 -15.74
C SER A 156 -1.08 -29.52 -14.45
N GLU A 157 -0.46 -29.23 -13.30
CA GLU A 157 -1.07 -29.32 -11.99
C GLU A 157 -1.76 -27.99 -11.62
N SER A 158 -2.91 -28.09 -10.95
CA SER A 158 -3.59 -26.91 -10.41
C SER A 158 -2.84 -26.34 -9.21
N GLN A 159 -2.91 -25.03 -9.03
CA GLN A 159 -2.37 -24.35 -7.87
C GLN A 159 -3.37 -24.44 -6.70
N LEU A 160 -2.91 -25.05 -5.60
CA LEU A 160 -3.64 -25.12 -4.35
C LEU A 160 -2.93 -24.25 -3.30
N VAL A 161 -3.71 -23.62 -2.41
CA VAL A 161 -3.19 -22.72 -1.38
C VAL A 161 -3.86 -22.95 -0.03
N TYR A 162 -3.11 -22.74 1.04
CA TYR A 162 -3.62 -22.60 2.39
C TYR A 162 -3.94 -21.14 2.71
N TYR A 163 -5.07 -20.93 3.37
CA TYR A 163 -5.42 -19.70 4.06
C TYR A 163 -5.59 -19.98 5.55
N HIS A 164 -4.85 -19.26 6.37
CA HIS A 164 -4.86 -19.38 7.83
C HIS A 164 -5.57 -18.17 8.45
N ASP A 165 -6.59 -18.43 9.28
CA ASP A 165 -7.32 -17.39 10.01
C ASP A 165 -7.97 -18.03 11.26
N SER A 166 -8.95 -17.37 11.85
CA SER A 166 -9.83 -17.91 12.90
C SER A 166 -11.28 -17.96 12.40
N ALA A 167 -12.09 -18.89 12.90
CA ALA A 167 -13.54 -18.93 12.63
C ALA A 167 -14.26 -17.75 13.31
N VAL A 168 -13.78 -17.34 14.48
CA VAL A 168 -14.29 -16.19 15.25
C VAL A 168 -13.43 -14.95 15.03
N ILE A 169 -14.05 -13.79 15.11
CA ILE A 169 -13.43 -12.47 14.97
C ILE A 169 -12.67 -12.15 16.25
N LEU A 170 -11.37 -11.87 16.12
CA LEU A 170 -10.55 -11.38 17.22
C LEU A 170 -10.96 -9.94 17.56
N SER A 171 -11.30 -9.70 18.83
CA SER A 171 -11.79 -8.40 19.29
C SER A 171 -11.42 -8.16 20.75
N PRO A 172 -11.06 -6.93 21.15
CA PRO A 172 -10.85 -6.58 22.55
C PRO A 172 -12.17 -6.41 23.32
N TYR A 173 -13.29 -6.37 22.60
CA TYR A 173 -14.64 -6.21 23.12
C TYR A 173 -15.40 -7.54 23.07
N HIS A 174 -16.34 -7.71 23.99
CA HIS A 174 -17.29 -8.82 23.96
C HIS A 174 -18.20 -8.72 22.73
N ILE A 175 -18.43 -9.84 22.03
CA ILE A 175 -19.28 -9.91 20.84
C ILE A 175 -20.50 -10.78 21.13
N LYS A 176 -21.71 -10.20 21.09
CA LYS A 176 -22.97 -10.94 21.32
C LYS A 176 -23.28 -11.92 20.19
N GLN A 177 -23.12 -11.49 18.93
CA GLN A 177 -23.40 -12.34 17.78
C GLN A 177 -22.39 -12.06 16.67
N GLN A 178 -21.87 -13.12 16.05
CA GLN A 178 -20.97 -13.00 14.91
C GLN A 178 -21.14 -14.09 13.87
N ALA A 179 -20.79 -13.76 12.63
CA ALA A 179 -20.66 -14.72 11.54
C ALA A 179 -19.48 -14.33 10.64
N SER A 180 -18.71 -15.33 10.21
CA SER A 180 -17.66 -15.16 9.22
C SER A 180 -18.02 -15.93 7.94
N MET A 181 -17.84 -15.30 6.80
CA MET A 181 -18.15 -15.84 5.49
C MET A 181 -16.91 -15.74 4.61
N VAL A 182 -16.47 -16.86 4.06
CA VAL A 182 -15.30 -16.96 3.20
C VAL A 182 -15.76 -17.27 1.79
N LYS A 183 -15.41 -16.40 0.85
CA LYS A 183 -15.66 -16.57 -0.58
C LYS A 183 -14.39 -17.10 -1.24
N THR A 184 -14.53 -18.22 -1.92
CA THR A 184 -13.44 -18.92 -2.61
C THR A 184 -13.51 -18.65 -4.13
N PRO A 185 -12.38 -18.73 -4.86
CA PRO A 185 -12.35 -18.50 -6.31
C PRO A 185 -13.11 -19.58 -7.09
N THR A 186 -13.11 -20.81 -6.59
CA THR A 186 -13.80 -21.95 -7.20
C THR A 186 -14.50 -22.77 -6.12
N SER A 187 -15.46 -23.61 -6.51
CA SER A 187 -16.12 -24.53 -5.58
C SER A 187 -15.22 -25.69 -5.13
N LYS A 188 -13.96 -25.76 -5.59
CA LYS A 188 -13.01 -26.83 -5.25
C LYS A 188 -12.17 -26.42 -4.04
N VAL A 189 -12.65 -26.86 -2.89
CA VAL A 189 -11.96 -26.78 -1.60
C VAL A 189 -11.64 -28.19 -1.17
N GLU A 190 -10.34 -28.49 -1.05
CA GLU A 190 -9.78 -29.79 -0.69
C GLU A 190 -10.10 -30.15 0.76
N SER A 191 -9.86 -29.21 1.68
CA SER A 191 -10.16 -29.38 3.09
C SER A 191 -10.39 -28.03 3.77
N PHE A 192 -11.15 -28.06 4.86
CA PHE A 192 -11.32 -26.91 5.73
C PHE A 192 -11.55 -27.38 7.16
N THR A 193 -11.11 -26.58 8.14
CA THR A 193 -11.34 -26.87 9.56
C THR A 193 -12.82 -26.67 9.90
N ARG A 194 -13.47 -27.64 10.56
CA ARG A 194 -14.87 -27.52 10.97
C ARG A 194 -14.96 -26.97 12.39
N VAL A 195 -15.70 -25.88 12.55
CA VAL A 195 -16.01 -25.27 13.86
C VAL A 195 -17.53 -25.09 13.91
N GLU A 196 -18.24 -25.95 14.62
CA GLU A 196 -19.70 -25.96 14.53
C GLU A 196 -20.35 -24.72 15.16
N PRO A 197 -21.36 -24.09 14.50
CA PRO A 197 -21.91 -24.46 13.20
C PRO A 197 -21.04 -23.97 12.03
N THR A 198 -20.74 -24.87 11.09
CA THR A 198 -20.09 -24.52 9.80
C THR A 198 -20.94 -25.03 8.64
N ASP A 199 -21.18 -24.20 7.63
CA ASP A 199 -21.91 -24.56 6.41
C ASP A 199 -21.12 -24.19 5.14
N ARG A 200 -21.28 -24.98 4.07
CA ARG A 200 -20.63 -24.73 2.79
C ARG A 200 -21.64 -24.83 1.66
N SER A 201 -21.73 -23.77 0.86
CA SER A 201 -22.59 -23.70 -0.31
C SER A 201 -21.82 -23.15 -1.51
N GLY A 202 -21.58 -24.00 -2.51
CA GLY A 202 -20.86 -23.61 -3.73
C GLY A 202 -19.45 -23.06 -3.44
N THR A 203 -19.26 -21.77 -3.70
CA THR A 203 -18.01 -21.01 -3.49
C THR A 203 -17.93 -20.34 -2.11
N GLU A 204 -18.94 -20.51 -1.25
CA GLU A 204 -19.05 -19.80 0.02
C GLU A 204 -18.96 -20.80 1.18
N LEU A 205 -18.12 -20.46 2.17
CA LEU A 205 -17.95 -21.20 3.43
C LEU A 205 -18.33 -20.27 4.58
N ARG A 206 -19.28 -20.68 5.42
CA ARG A 206 -19.80 -19.89 6.52
C ARG A 206 -19.44 -20.53 7.86
N TYR A 207 -18.85 -19.73 8.74
CA TYR A 207 -18.60 -20.04 10.14
C TYR A 207 -19.57 -19.23 11.02
N GLY A 208 -20.31 -19.93 11.88
CA GLY A 208 -21.34 -19.33 12.71
C GLY A 208 -22.72 -19.32 12.06
N PRO A 209 -23.73 -18.75 12.74
CA PRO A 209 -23.59 -17.75 13.78
C PRO A 209 -23.03 -18.32 15.10
N TYR A 210 -22.15 -17.56 15.74
CA TYR A 210 -21.70 -17.82 17.09
C TYR A 210 -22.22 -16.72 18.02
N GLU A 211 -22.61 -17.12 19.22
CA GLU A 211 -23.16 -16.22 20.24
C GLU A 211 -22.20 -16.07 21.42
N ASP A 212 -22.31 -14.92 22.10
CA ASP A 212 -21.69 -14.56 23.37
C ASP A 212 -20.20 -14.93 23.49
N ARG A 213 -19.37 -14.36 22.61
CA ARG A 213 -17.92 -14.59 22.62
C ARG A 213 -17.19 -13.57 23.48
N HIS A 214 -16.36 -14.09 24.37
CA HIS A 214 -15.50 -13.29 25.25
C HIS A 214 -14.44 -12.53 24.46
N PRO A 215 -13.95 -11.38 24.98
CA PRO A 215 -12.80 -10.68 24.43
C PRO A 215 -11.62 -11.63 24.16
N TYR A 216 -10.91 -11.39 23.07
CA TYR A 216 -9.72 -12.13 22.64
C TYR A 216 -9.94 -13.64 22.39
N SER A 217 -11.19 -14.06 22.14
CA SER A 217 -11.47 -15.42 21.68
C SER A 217 -10.83 -15.68 20.31
N TYR A 218 -10.27 -16.87 20.12
CA TYR A 218 -9.61 -17.28 18.88
C TYR A 218 -9.86 -18.77 18.61
N SER A 219 -10.29 -19.10 17.39
CA SER A 219 -10.61 -20.46 16.96
C SER A 219 -9.93 -20.72 15.62
N PRO A 220 -8.68 -21.23 15.59
CA PRO A 220 -7.90 -21.32 14.37
C PRO A 220 -8.60 -22.18 13.31
N VAL A 221 -8.57 -21.72 12.06
CA VAL A 221 -9.05 -22.44 10.89
C VAL A 221 -8.03 -22.38 9.77
N ILE A 222 -7.94 -23.50 9.06
CA ILE A 222 -7.16 -23.65 7.85
C ILE A 222 -8.12 -24.02 6.73
N ILE A 223 -8.01 -23.34 5.59
CA ILE A 223 -8.77 -23.61 4.38
C ILE A 223 -7.78 -23.93 3.26
N HIS A 224 -7.92 -25.11 2.66
CA HIS A 224 -7.12 -25.58 1.53
C HIS A 224 -7.97 -25.58 0.27
N LEU A 225 -7.62 -24.73 -0.69
CA LEU A 225 -8.46 -24.48 -1.87
C LEU A 225 -7.65 -24.36 -3.16
N GLU A 226 -8.31 -24.62 -4.29
CA GLU A 226 -7.74 -24.35 -5.61
C GLU A 226 -7.85 -22.86 -5.95
N ASN A 227 -6.70 -22.22 -6.19
CA ASN A 227 -6.61 -20.84 -6.65
C ASN A 227 -5.59 -20.73 -7.79
N ASN A 228 -6.06 -20.87 -9.03
CA ASN A 228 -5.24 -20.76 -10.23
C ASN A 228 -5.05 -19.31 -10.72
N ASN A 229 -5.37 -18.30 -9.92
CA ASN A 229 -5.01 -16.94 -10.31
C ASN A 229 -3.49 -16.78 -10.30
N ALA A 230 -2.99 -15.92 -11.17
CA ALA A 230 -1.57 -15.63 -11.24
C ALA A 230 -1.20 -14.64 -10.12
N PHE A 231 -0.32 -15.05 -9.21
CA PHE A 231 0.01 -14.28 -8.00
C PHE A 231 1.06 -13.22 -8.35
N ALA A 232 0.58 -12.02 -8.74
CA ALA A 232 1.42 -10.95 -9.25
C ALA A 232 2.00 -10.13 -8.11
N VAL A 233 3.30 -10.29 -7.88
CA VAL A 233 4.04 -9.54 -6.87
C VAL A 233 5.16 -8.77 -7.55
N VAL A 234 5.10 -7.46 -7.50
CA VAL A 234 6.19 -6.58 -7.89
C VAL A 234 7.07 -6.37 -6.66
N GLU A 235 8.21 -7.03 -6.61
CA GLU A 235 9.15 -6.94 -5.48
C GLU A 235 9.64 -5.49 -5.31
N GLU A 236 9.87 -4.80 -6.43
CA GLU A 236 10.28 -3.40 -6.45
C GLU A 236 9.68 -2.69 -7.66
N LEU A 237 9.00 -1.57 -7.41
CA LEU A 237 8.53 -0.62 -8.42
C LEU A 237 9.18 0.73 -8.17
N GLU A 238 10.04 1.15 -9.08
CA GLU A 238 10.58 2.51 -9.10
C GLU A 238 9.88 3.31 -10.20
N ARG A 239 9.12 4.33 -9.81
CA ARG A 239 8.45 5.25 -10.74
C ARG A 239 9.13 6.60 -10.69
N GLU A 240 9.71 7.02 -11.80
CA GLU A 240 10.20 8.37 -11.99
C GLU A 240 9.18 9.21 -12.77
N ILE A 241 8.87 10.40 -12.26
CA ILE A 241 7.97 11.38 -12.87
C ILE A 241 8.78 12.66 -13.09
N GLU A 242 9.18 12.91 -14.33
CA GLU A 242 9.96 14.09 -14.72
C GLU A 242 9.02 15.18 -15.26
N ILE A 243 9.02 16.33 -14.58
CA ILE A 243 8.19 17.48 -14.96
C ILE A 243 8.99 18.43 -15.85
N SER A 244 8.53 18.64 -17.08
CA SER A 244 9.09 19.66 -17.98
C SER A 244 8.08 20.77 -18.23
N HIS A 245 8.41 22.00 -17.79
CA HIS A 245 7.59 23.19 -18.06
C HIS A 245 7.51 23.55 -19.55
N TRP A 246 8.31 22.90 -20.41
CA TRP A 246 8.18 23.00 -21.86
C TRP A 246 6.94 22.28 -22.42
N GLY A 247 6.17 21.56 -21.58
CA GLY A 247 4.81 21.14 -21.90
C GLY A 247 4.48 19.66 -21.72
N SER A 248 5.38 18.86 -21.13
CA SER A 248 5.12 17.43 -20.91
C SER A 248 5.62 16.94 -19.56
N ILE A 249 5.00 15.85 -19.09
CA ILE A 249 5.52 15.05 -17.99
C ILE A 249 5.92 13.70 -18.58
N GLN A 250 7.14 13.26 -18.30
CA GLN A 250 7.64 11.95 -18.70
C GLN A 250 7.61 11.03 -17.51
N VAL A 251 7.00 9.86 -17.66
CA VAL A 251 6.94 8.84 -16.61
C VAL A 251 7.71 7.62 -17.07
N THR A 252 8.59 7.13 -16.20
CA THR A 252 9.36 5.90 -16.42
C THR A 252 9.21 5.00 -15.21
N GLU A 253 8.76 3.77 -15.42
CA GLU A 253 8.46 2.81 -14.38
C GLU A 253 9.31 1.56 -14.57
N HIS A 254 10.11 1.22 -13.56
CA HIS A 254 10.95 0.02 -13.52
C HIS A 254 10.28 -1.03 -12.64
N TYR A 255 9.99 -2.18 -13.22
CA TYR A 255 9.30 -3.29 -12.56
C TYR A 255 10.25 -4.45 -12.32
N LYS A 256 10.29 -4.97 -11.08
CA LYS A 256 10.80 -6.31 -10.76
C LYS A 256 9.62 -7.21 -10.39
N LEU A 257 9.01 -7.83 -11.40
CA LEU A 257 7.85 -8.70 -11.22
C LEU A 257 8.29 -10.14 -10.91
N ALA A 258 7.62 -10.76 -9.96
CA ALA A 258 7.73 -12.17 -9.63
C ALA A 258 6.35 -12.83 -9.60
N HIS A 259 6.29 -14.09 -10.02
CA HIS A 259 5.12 -14.92 -9.75
C HIS A 259 5.27 -15.60 -8.37
N ALA A 260 4.53 -15.12 -7.38
CA ALA A 260 4.61 -15.62 -5.99
C ALA A 260 3.75 -16.87 -5.70
N GLY A 261 3.27 -17.55 -6.75
CA GLY A 261 2.46 -18.76 -6.62
C GLY A 261 3.33 -20.01 -6.37
N ALA A 262 2.71 -21.19 -6.49
CA ALA A 262 3.43 -22.45 -6.38
C ALA A 262 4.53 -22.54 -7.44
N ARG A 263 5.77 -22.85 -7.03
CA ARG A 263 6.94 -22.84 -7.90
C ARG A 263 6.82 -23.88 -9.01
N HIS A 264 7.32 -23.56 -10.19
CA HIS A 264 7.37 -24.54 -11.26
C HIS A 264 8.36 -25.67 -10.97
N ARG A 265 7.89 -26.91 -11.07
CA ARG A 265 8.70 -28.13 -10.95
C ARG A 265 8.74 -28.88 -12.27
N GLY A 266 9.94 -29.35 -12.62
CA GLY A 266 10.16 -30.16 -13.82
C GLY A 266 10.51 -29.32 -15.04
N ILE A 267 10.15 -29.84 -16.22
CA ILE A 267 10.54 -29.25 -17.51
C ILE A 267 9.36 -28.45 -18.06
N PHE A 268 9.67 -27.25 -18.56
CA PHE A 268 8.72 -26.48 -19.35
C PHE A 268 8.60 -27.05 -20.76
N SER A 269 7.40 -27.49 -21.14
CA SER A 269 7.03 -27.94 -22.48
C SER A 269 6.19 -26.90 -23.20
N ARG A 270 6.81 -26.21 -24.18
CA ARG A 270 6.10 -25.26 -25.06
C ARG A 270 4.92 -25.91 -25.78
N VAL A 271 5.10 -27.15 -26.26
CA VAL A 271 4.07 -27.89 -27.00
C VAL A 271 2.86 -28.13 -26.12
N GLU A 272 3.06 -28.54 -24.87
CA GLU A 272 1.95 -28.77 -23.93
C GLU A 272 1.24 -27.46 -23.58
N TYR A 273 2.02 -26.40 -23.34
CA TYR A 273 1.50 -25.07 -23.02
C TYR A 273 0.58 -24.51 -24.12
N GLN A 274 0.96 -24.72 -25.39
CA GLN A 274 0.22 -24.21 -26.54
C GLN A 274 -0.92 -25.14 -26.96
N SER A 275 -0.75 -26.46 -26.88
CA SER A 275 -1.76 -27.43 -27.32
C SER A 275 -2.90 -27.61 -26.30
N ARG A 276 -2.64 -27.37 -25.01
CA ARG A 276 -3.62 -27.58 -23.92
C ARG A 276 -3.71 -26.37 -22.98
N PRO A 277 -4.07 -25.17 -23.47
CA PRO A 277 -4.00 -23.93 -22.69
C PRO A 277 -4.98 -23.85 -21.51
N SER A 278 -5.98 -24.74 -21.43
CA SER A 278 -6.95 -24.85 -20.33
C SER A 278 -6.48 -25.73 -19.17
N ILE A 279 -5.44 -26.53 -19.38
CA ILE A 279 -4.91 -27.50 -18.40
C ILE A 279 -3.46 -27.15 -18.06
N SER A 280 -2.69 -26.76 -19.07
CA SER A 280 -1.26 -26.50 -18.94
C SER A 280 -0.99 -25.01 -18.76
N GLY A 281 -0.38 -24.66 -17.63
CA GLY A 281 0.01 -23.31 -17.24
C GLY A 281 -1.18 -22.41 -16.90
N VAL A 282 -2.23 -22.95 -16.29
CA VAL A 282 -3.42 -22.20 -15.89
C VAL A 282 -3.09 -21.10 -14.88
N SER A 283 -2.16 -21.37 -13.95
CA SER A 283 -1.69 -20.41 -12.95
C SER A 283 -0.69 -19.38 -13.49
N SER A 284 -0.17 -19.55 -14.71
CA SER A 284 0.89 -18.70 -15.25
C SER A 284 0.38 -17.35 -15.81
N PHE A 285 1.26 -16.36 -15.89
CA PHE A 285 0.96 -15.10 -16.57
C PHE A 285 1.04 -15.24 -18.08
N LYS A 286 -0.06 -14.95 -18.77
CA LYS A 286 -0.10 -14.77 -20.23
C LYS A 286 0.00 -13.30 -20.62
N HIS A 287 -0.77 -12.47 -19.94
CA HIS A 287 -0.85 -11.04 -20.17
C HIS A 287 -0.90 -10.30 -18.84
N LEU A 288 -0.42 -9.06 -18.82
CA LEU A 288 -0.60 -8.13 -17.72
C LEU A 288 -1.27 -6.88 -18.26
N LEU A 289 -2.24 -6.35 -17.51
CA LEU A 289 -2.97 -5.14 -17.87
C LEU A 289 -2.50 -3.98 -16.99
N ALA A 290 -1.89 -2.97 -17.61
CA ALA A 290 -1.60 -1.70 -16.97
C ALA A 290 -2.70 -0.68 -17.31
N GLU A 291 -3.31 -0.10 -16.28
CA GLU A 291 -4.21 1.04 -16.39
C GLU A 291 -3.40 2.34 -16.25
N LEU A 292 -3.15 2.98 -17.40
CA LEU A 292 -2.39 4.23 -17.50
C LEU A 292 -3.35 5.44 -17.52
N PRO A 293 -2.83 6.65 -17.27
CA PRO A 293 -3.63 7.87 -17.38
C PRO A 293 -4.22 8.09 -18.78
N PRO A 294 -5.23 8.96 -18.93
CA PRO A 294 -5.74 9.34 -20.25
C PRO A 294 -4.68 10.08 -21.07
N ARG A 295 -4.83 10.06 -22.40
CA ARG A 295 -3.99 10.80 -23.37
C ARG A 295 -2.48 10.53 -23.26
N VAL A 296 -2.09 9.32 -22.85
CA VAL A 296 -0.69 8.90 -22.90
C VAL A 296 -0.18 8.91 -24.35
N HIS A 297 1.07 9.29 -24.52
CA HIS A 297 1.75 9.26 -25.82
C HIS A 297 3.19 8.77 -25.65
N SER A 298 3.86 8.45 -26.76
CA SER A 298 5.25 7.97 -26.75
C SER A 298 5.48 6.77 -25.82
N VAL A 299 4.49 5.87 -25.74
CA VAL A 299 4.54 4.70 -24.86
C VAL A 299 5.57 3.71 -25.38
N TYR A 300 6.46 3.24 -24.50
CA TYR A 300 7.42 2.19 -24.80
C TYR A 300 7.41 1.12 -23.71
N TYR A 301 7.65 -0.13 -24.13
CA TYR A 301 7.74 -1.30 -23.27
C TYR A 301 9.00 -2.07 -23.65
N ARG A 302 9.96 -2.15 -22.73
CA ARG A 302 11.28 -2.74 -22.97
C ARG A 302 11.80 -3.48 -21.75
N ASP A 303 12.79 -4.32 -21.95
CA ASP A 303 13.61 -4.88 -20.89
C ASP A 303 15.07 -4.46 -21.08
N ASP A 304 15.96 -5.03 -20.27
CA ASP A 304 17.40 -4.72 -20.29
C ASP A 304 18.07 -5.12 -21.61
N ILE A 305 17.50 -6.07 -22.36
CA ILE A 305 18.03 -6.55 -23.64
C ILE A 305 17.35 -5.90 -24.86
N GLY A 306 16.36 -5.02 -24.65
CA GLY A 306 15.80 -4.17 -25.68
C GLY A 306 14.29 -4.15 -25.73
N ASN A 307 13.75 -3.74 -26.87
CA ASN A 307 12.30 -3.56 -27.04
C ASN A 307 11.54 -4.89 -26.97
N ILE A 308 10.32 -4.86 -26.41
CA ILE A 308 9.36 -5.96 -26.45
C ILE A 308 8.14 -5.52 -27.27
N SER A 309 8.00 -6.10 -28.46
CA SER A 309 6.94 -5.71 -29.41
C SER A 309 5.56 -6.29 -29.09
N SER A 310 5.47 -7.24 -28.15
CA SER A 310 4.23 -7.90 -27.75
C SER A 310 3.47 -7.06 -26.72
N SER A 311 2.94 -5.92 -27.17
CA SER A 311 2.08 -5.03 -26.38
C SER A 311 0.95 -4.45 -27.22
N ARG A 312 -0.16 -4.10 -26.58
CA ARG A 312 -1.34 -3.49 -27.21
C ARG A 312 -1.83 -2.33 -26.36
N LEU A 313 -1.82 -1.12 -26.91
CA LEU A 313 -2.31 0.08 -26.26
C LEU A 313 -3.71 0.43 -26.78
N ARG A 314 -4.64 0.66 -25.86
CA ARG A 314 -5.96 1.22 -26.13
C ARG A 314 -6.16 2.49 -25.33
N THR A 315 -6.29 3.62 -26.02
CA THR A 315 -6.51 4.93 -25.37
C THR A 315 -8.01 5.26 -25.31
N ASN A 316 -8.51 5.62 -24.14
CA ASN A 316 -9.85 6.19 -23.96
C ASN A 316 -9.75 7.60 -23.32
N SER A 317 -10.84 8.34 -23.32
CA SER A 317 -10.90 9.69 -22.74
C SER A 317 -10.69 9.73 -21.22
N LYS A 318 -11.00 8.63 -20.52
CA LYS A 318 -10.88 8.52 -19.06
C LYS A 318 -9.60 7.85 -18.59
N LYS A 319 -9.09 6.89 -19.35
CA LYS A 319 -7.90 6.07 -19.03
C LYS A 319 -7.32 5.46 -20.30
N SER A 320 -6.10 4.99 -20.24
CA SER A 320 -5.48 4.20 -21.30
C SER A 320 -5.15 2.81 -20.77
N GLU A 321 -5.35 1.79 -21.57
CA GLU A 321 -5.14 0.39 -21.20
C GLU A 321 -3.98 -0.15 -22.02
N LEU A 322 -2.89 -0.55 -21.35
CA LEU A 322 -1.75 -1.19 -21.97
C LEU A 322 -1.72 -2.66 -21.57
N LEU A 323 -2.07 -3.53 -22.52
CA LEU A 323 -1.93 -4.98 -22.37
C LEU A 323 -0.52 -5.37 -22.81
N ILE A 324 0.28 -5.92 -21.90
CA ILE A 324 1.64 -6.39 -22.18
C ILE A 324 1.73 -7.91 -22.10
N GLU A 325 2.56 -8.48 -22.96
CA GLU A 325 2.94 -9.88 -22.96
C GLU A 325 4.45 -9.96 -22.70
N PRO A 326 4.88 -10.49 -21.55
CA PRO A 326 6.30 -10.74 -21.29
C PRO A 326 6.91 -11.70 -22.33
N ARG A 327 8.24 -11.69 -22.50
CA ARG A 327 8.95 -12.54 -23.48
C ARG A 327 8.69 -14.04 -23.30
N TYR A 328 8.35 -14.45 -22.09
CA TYR A 328 8.02 -15.82 -21.73
C TYR A 328 6.87 -15.81 -20.72
N PRO A 329 6.02 -16.86 -20.70
CA PRO A 329 5.02 -16.99 -19.65
C PRO A 329 5.73 -17.09 -18.30
N LEU A 330 5.25 -16.38 -17.30
CA LEU A 330 5.81 -16.45 -15.96
C LEU A 330 5.06 -17.54 -15.19
N PHE A 331 5.74 -18.64 -14.89
CA PHE A 331 5.27 -19.65 -13.94
C PHE A 331 5.74 -19.29 -12.52
N GLY A 332 5.18 -19.94 -11.50
CA GLY A 332 5.54 -19.65 -10.11
C GLY A 332 7.05 -19.75 -9.87
N GLY A 333 7.58 -18.77 -9.14
CA GLY A 333 9.01 -18.59 -8.89
C GLY A 333 9.78 -17.88 -10.01
N TRP A 334 9.22 -17.75 -11.22
CA TRP A 334 9.89 -17.00 -12.30
C TRP A 334 9.72 -15.50 -12.09
N LYS A 335 10.71 -14.75 -12.57
CA LYS A 335 10.78 -13.29 -12.46
C LYS A 335 10.91 -12.65 -13.84
N ALA A 336 10.44 -11.43 -13.99
CA ALA A 336 10.66 -10.59 -15.15
C ALA A 336 10.96 -9.16 -14.70
N THR A 337 11.99 -8.58 -15.29
CA THR A 337 12.33 -7.17 -15.11
C THR A 337 12.05 -6.44 -16.42
N PHE A 338 11.30 -5.35 -16.34
CA PHE A 338 10.94 -4.56 -17.51
C PHE A 338 10.67 -3.12 -17.14
N ILE A 339 10.63 -2.26 -18.16
CA ILE A 339 10.41 -0.83 -18.06
C ILE A 339 9.20 -0.47 -18.92
N ILE A 340 8.29 0.29 -18.33
CA ILE A 340 7.20 0.96 -19.05
C ILE A 340 7.48 2.46 -18.95
N GLY A 341 7.53 3.16 -20.08
CA GLY A 341 7.60 4.61 -20.07
C GLY A 341 6.62 5.24 -21.02
N TYR A 342 6.16 6.44 -20.68
CA TYR A 342 5.15 7.16 -21.43
C TYR A 342 5.16 8.65 -21.07
N GLY A 343 4.72 9.48 -22.02
CA GLY A 343 4.49 10.90 -21.81
C GLY A 343 3.02 11.20 -21.54
N VAL A 344 2.77 12.20 -20.69
CA VAL A 344 1.44 12.79 -20.51
C VAL A 344 1.49 14.32 -20.63
N PRO A 345 0.40 14.97 -21.06
CA PRO A 345 0.38 16.43 -21.19
C PRO A 345 0.44 17.12 -19.82
N LEU A 346 1.28 18.15 -19.70
CA LEU A 346 1.54 18.85 -18.43
C LEU A 346 0.26 19.41 -17.78
N GLN A 347 -0.62 19.99 -18.59
CA GLN A 347 -1.82 20.71 -18.16
C GLN A 347 -2.87 19.85 -17.43
N ASP A 348 -2.77 18.53 -17.52
CA ASP A 348 -3.71 17.62 -16.84
C ASP A 348 -3.30 17.32 -15.40
N PHE A 349 -2.02 17.49 -15.08
CA PHE A 349 -1.44 17.01 -13.83
C PHE A 349 -0.69 18.12 -13.08
N LEU A 350 -0.33 19.22 -13.74
CA LEU A 350 0.30 20.37 -13.10
C LEU A 350 -0.70 21.51 -12.94
N PHE A 351 -0.82 21.99 -11.71
CA PHE A 351 -1.76 23.02 -11.32
C PHE A 351 -1.07 24.13 -10.52
N GLU A 352 -1.75 25.26 -10.38
CA GLU A 352 -1.32 26.38 -9.55
C GLU A 352 -2.25 26.51 -8.35
N SER A 353 -1.66 26.77 -7.18
CA SER A 353 -2.40 27.03 -5.94
C SER A 353 -2.66 28.52 -5.80
N ASP A 354 -3.64 28.89 -4.97
CA ASP A 354 -4.01 30.30 -4.73
C ASP A 354 -2.84 31.16 -4.23
N GLY A 355 -1.83 30.54 -3.59
CA GLY A 355 -0.61 31.20 -3.12
C GLY A 355 0.51 31.34 -4.17
N GLY A 356 0.26 30.98 -5.43
CA GLY A 356 1.23 31.06 -6.53
C GLY A 356 2.25 29.92 -6.58
N SER A 357 2.17 28.94 -5.67
CA SER A 357 2.96 27.70 -5.77
C SER A 357 2.36 26.77 -6.81
N ARG A 358 3.21 26.07 -7.57
CA ARG A 358 2.77 25.00 -8.48
C ARG A 358 2.73 23.67 -7.75
N TYR A 359 1.85 22.77 -8.19
CA TYR A 359 1.83 21.41 -7.67
C TYR A 359 1.51 20.39 -8.75
N LEU A 360 2.25 19.27 -8.71
CA LEU A 360 1.90 18.05 -9.40
C LEU A 360 0.77 17.37 -8.62
N ASN A 361 -0.24 16.87 -9.31
CA ASN A 361 -1.28 15.99 -8.78
C ASN A 361 -1.29 14.71 -9.61
N TYR A 362 -0.82 13.61 -9.03
CA TYR A 362 -0.64 12.33 -9.74
C TYR A 362 -1.08 11.15 -8.86
N THR A 363 -1.21 9.94 -9.44
CA THR A 363 -1.67 8.76 -8.69
C THR A 363 -0.51 7.97 -8.09
N PHE A 364 -0.64 7.54 -6.83
CA PHE A 364 0.45 6.89 -6.10
C PHE A 364 0.64 5.41 -6.48
N GLY A 365 -0.43 4.62 -6.59
CA GLY A 365 -0.36 3.15 -6.70
C GLY A 365 0.26 2.59 -7.99
N CYS A 366 0.38 1.26 -8.05
CA CYS A 366 0.80 0.52 -9.23
C CYS A 366 -0.30 0.57 -10.32
N PRO A 367 0.03 0.77 -11.60
CA PRO A 367 -0.97 0.76 -12.66
C PRO A 367 -1.31 -0.68 -13.11
N LEU A 368 -0.50 -1.68 -12.75
CA LEU A 368 -0.79 -3.08 -13.06
C LEU A 368 -1.99 -3.56 -12.23
N SER A 369 -2.99 -4.11 -12.92
CA SER A 369 -4.22 -4.62 -12.33
C SER A 369 -3.97 -5.81 -11.43
N GLU A 370 -4.65 -5.87 -10.28
CA GLU A 370 -4.52 -6.94 -9.27
C GLU A 370 -3.04 -7.28 -9.00
N THR A 371 -2.25 -6.30 -8.57
CA THR A 371 -0.84 -6.50 -8.19
C THR A 371 -0.57 -6.06 -6.77
N VAL A 372 0.33 -6.79 -6.10
CA VAL A 372 0.94 -6.38 -4.84
C VAL A 372 2.31 -5.81 -5.17
N VAL A 373 2.66 -4.68 -4.55
CA VAL A 373 4.02 -4.13 -4.62
C VAL A 373 4.65 -4.15 -3.24
N ASP A 374 5.77 -4.87 -3.10
CA ASP A 374 6.43 -4.98 -1.80
C ASP A 374 7.14 -3.67 -1.42
N LYS A 375 7.85 -3.07 -2.38
CA LYS A 375 8.45 -1.73 -2.25
C LYS A 375 8.10 -0.86 -3.46
N LEU A 376 7.42 0.27 -3.20
CA LEU A 376 7.15 1.31 -4.18
C LEU A 376 7.96 2.56 -3.84
N THR A 377 8.80 3.00 -4.77
CA THR A 377 9.55 4.26 -4.70
C THR A 377 9.10 5.17 -5.83
N ILE A 378 8.54 6.33 -5.49
CA ILE A 378 8.17 7.37 -6.46
C ILE A 378 9.18 8.51 -6.36
N LYS A 379 9.79 8.85 -7.50
CA LYS A 379 10.75 9.95 -7.65
C LYS A 379 10.12 11.04 -8.52
N VAL A 380 9.77 12.17 -7.92
CA VAL A 380 9.27 13.33 -8.67
C VAL A 380 10.45 14.27 -8.95
N VAL A 381 10.90 14.28 -10.21
CA VAL A 381 12.00 15.12 -10.68
C VAL A 381 11.45 16.49 -11.03
N LEU A 382 11.77 17.48 -10.21
CA LEU A 382 11.36 18.86 -10.42
C LEU A 382 12.33 19.56 -11.39
N PRO A 383 11.85 20.51 -12.19
CA PRO A 383 12.70 21.26 -13.10
C PRO A 383 13.68 22.15 -12.33
N GLU A 384 14.82 22.43 -12.95
CA GLU A 384 15.94 23.15 -12.35
C GLU A 384 15.53 24.55 -11.83
N GLY A 385 15.98 24.93 -10.64
CA GLY A 385 15.60 26.20 -10.01
C GLY A 385 14.29 26.15 -9.22
N SER A 386 13.64 24.99 -9.13
CA SER A 386 12.52 24.73 -8.20
C SER A 386 12.95 24.90 -6.73
N LYS A 387 12.14 25.60 -5.93
CA LYS A 387 12.39 25.89 -4.52
C LYS A 387 11.28 25.34 -3.61
N ASN A 388 11.65 25.05 -2.36
CA ASN A 388 10.74 24.65 -1.27
C ASN A 388 9.80 23.49 -1.63
N PRO A 389 10.33 22.34 -2.12
CA PRO A 389 9.49 21.21 -2.45
C PRO A 389 8.81 20.62 -1.21
N SER A 390 7.55 20.21 -1.34
CA SER A 390 6.79 19.53 -0.27
C SER A 390 5.79 18.54 -0.85
N ALA A 391 5.75 17.32 -0.32
CA ALA A 391 4.82 16.28 -0.76
C ALA A 391 3.71 16.04 0.26
N LYS A 392 2.49 15.83 -0.25
CA LYS A 392 1.31 15.43 0.51
C LYS A 392 0.74 14.14 -0.07
N ALA A 393 0.63 13.12 0.78
CA ALA A 393 -0.01 11.85 0.46
C ALA A 393 -1.11 11.56 1.49
N PRO A 394 -2.17 10.81 1.13
CA PRO A 394 -3.29 10.52 2.03
C PRO A 394 -2.99 9.43 3.08
N PHE A 395 -1.75 8.95 3.13
CA PHE A 395 -1.26 7.94 4.07
C PHE A 395 0.22 8.19 4.37
N THR A 396 0.73 7.55 5.43
CA THR A 396 2.13 7.65 5.83
C THR A 396 3.05 7.10 4.75
N VAL A 397 4.04 7.91 4.36
CA VAL A 397 5.10 7.58 3.40
C VAL A 397 6.42 8.12 3.93
N GLU A 398 7.51 7.39 3.68
CA GLU A 398 8.86 7.89 3.96
C GLU A 398 9.21 8.90 2.87
N GLN A 399 9.69 10.08 3.26
CA GLN A 399 10.03 11.15 2.33
C GLN A 399 11.52 11.49 2.43
N SER A 400 12.16 11.66 1.29
CA SER A 400 13.54 12.14 1.21
C SER A 400 13.73 13.03 -0.03
N MET A 401 14.89 13.69 -0.10
CA MET A 401 15.24 14.56 -1.22
C MET A 401 16.57 14.10 -1.81
N GLU A 402 16.63 14.08 -3.13
CA GLU A 402 17.83 13.74 -3.90
C GLU A 402 18.12 14.84 -4.93
N THR A 403 19.28 14.78 -5.56
CA THR A 403 19.64 15.65 -6.68
C THR A 403 19.98 14.78 -7.88
N LYS A 404 19.37 15.09 -9.03
CA LYS A 404 19.60 14.41 -10.30
C LYS A 404 20.14 15.40 -11.33
N TYR A 405 21.06 14.95 -12.16
CA TYR A 405 21.56 15.71 -13.30
C TYR A 405 21.05 15.07 -14.59
N SER A 406 20.49 15.89 -15.47
CA SER A 406 20.00 15.53 -16.79
C SER A 406 20.66 16.43 -17.85
N TYR A 407 20.18 16.33 -19.09
CA TYR A 407 20.65 17.17 -20.19
C TYR A 407 20.37 18.65 -19.92
N LEU A 408 21.37 19.48 -20.21
CA LEU A 408 21.33 20.94 -20.08
C LEU A 408 21.20 21.49 -18.64
N ASP A 409 21.33 20.63 -17.63
CA ASP A 409 21.29 21.06 -16.23
C ASP A 409 22.66 21.62 -15.79
N VAL A 410 22.67 22.71 -15.02
CA VAL A 410 23.91 23.35 -14.51
C VAL A 410 24.09 23.10 -13.01
N ILE A 411 23.04 23.32 -12.23
CA ILE A 411 23.01 23.22 -10.76
C ILE A 411 22.52 21.82 -10.34
N GLY A 412 21.64 21.23 -11.15
CA GLY A 412 20.97 19.95 -10.89
C GLY A 412 19.51 20.13 -10.50
N ARG A 413 18.73 19.07 -10.71
CA ARG A 413 17.29 19.01 -10.45
C ARG A 413 17.02 18.40 -9.08
N THR A 414 16.14 19.04 -8.32
CA THR A 414 15.67 18.51 -7.05
C THR A 414 14.68 17.38 -7.29
N VAL A 415 14.90 16.23 -6.64
CA VAL A 415 14.02 15.06 -6.73
C VAL A 415 13.37 14.84 -5.37
N VAL A 416 12.04 14.77 -5.36
CA VAL A 416 11.27 14.41 -4.17
C VAL A 416 11.00 12.92 -4.22
N VAL A 417 11.51 12.18 -3.23
CA VAL A 417 11.40 10.73 -3.17
C VAL A 417 10.37 10.34 -2.11
N LEU A 418 9.41 9.51 -2.50
CA LEU A 418 8.38 8.94 -1.64
C LEU A 418 8.50 7.43 -1.65
N GLU A 419 8.72 6.83 -0.49
CA GLU A 419 8.79 5.37 -0.35
C GLU A 419 7.63 4.83 0.49
N LYS A 420 7.05 3.72 0.03
CA LYS A 420 6.06 2.96 0.78
C LYS A 420 6.21 1.47 0.54
N LYS A 421 6.06 0.70 1.62
CA LYS A 421 6.02 -0.76 1.58
C LYS A 421 4.59 -1.29 1.56
N ASN A 422 4.44 -2.51 1.06
CA ASN A 422 3.19 -3.28 1.03
C ASN A 422 2.01 -2.51 0.41
N VAL A 423 2.12 -2.22 -0.88
CA VAL A 423 1.15 -1.42 -1.65
C VAL A 423 0.21 -2.33 -2.43
N VAL A 424 -1.08 -2.22 -2.11
CA VAL A 424 -2.21 -2.84 -2.83
C VAL A 424 -2.90 -1.85 -3.78
N PRO A 425 -3.75 -2.30 -4.73
CA PRO A 425 -4.42 -1.44 -5.72
C PRO A 425 -5.21 -0.26 -5.12
N GLU A 426 -5.72 -0.39 -3.90
CA GLU A 426 -6.51 0.60 -3.18
C GLU A 426 -5.69 1.79 -2.67
N HIS A 427 -4.36 1.74 -2.79
CA HIS A 427 -3.45 2.88 -2.64
C HIS A 427 -3.29 3.69 -3.94
N ASN A 428 -3.94 3.30 -5.03
CA ASN A 428 -3.97 4.08 -6.28
C ASN A 428 -4.89 5.30 -6.15
N VAL A 429 -4.49 6.22 -5.27
CA VAL A 429 -5.17 7.48 -4.97
C VAL A 429 -4.24 8.65 -5.28
N PRO A 430 -4.79 9.87 -5.48
CA PRO A 430 -3.98 11.05 -5.78
C PRO A 430 -3.01 11.42 -4.64
N PHE A 431 -1.81 11.84 -4.99
CA PHE A 431 -0.83 12.50 -4.14
C PHE A 431 -0.36 13.79 -4.82
N GLN A 432 0.18 14.72 -4.04
CA GLN A 432 0.55 16.04 -4.52
C GLN A 432 1.98 16.40 -4.14
N VAL A 433 2.70 17.05 -5.06
CA VAL A 433 4.04 17.62 -4.81
C VAL A 433 4.04 19.10 -5.17
N TYR A 434 4.18 19.94 -4.16
CA TYR A 434 4.23 21.40 -4.26
C TYR A 434 5.65 21.89 -4.45
N TYR A 435 5.83 22.95 -5.24
CA TYR A 435 7.10 23.65 -5.41
C TYR A 435 6.89 25.08 -5.93
N ASN A 436 7.90 25.93 -5.73
CA ASN A 436 7.95 27.29 -6.26
C ASN A 436 8.92 27.36 -7.43
N PHE A 437 8.48 27.90 -8.58
CA PHE A 437 9.32 28.02 -9.76
C PHE A 437 9.13 29.37 -10.45
N ASN A 438 10.23 30.12 -10.59
CA ASN A 438 10.24 31.37 -11.33
C ASN A 438 10.42 31.08 -12.84
N PRO A 439 9.46 31.44 -13.70
CA PRO A 439 9.51 31.19 -15.15
C PRO A 439 10.78 31.69 -15.85
N MET A 440 11.45 32.72 -15.31
CA MET A 440 12.70 33.24 -15.88
C MET A 440 13.81 32.19 -15.94
N PHE A 441 13.79 31.18 -15.06
CA PHE A 441 14.78 30.09 -15.10
C PHE A 441 14.66 29.22 -16.36
N MET A 442 13.51 29.19 -17.04
CA MET A 442 13.39 28.46 -18.32
C MET A 442 14.27 29.05 -19.43
N LEU A 443 14.67 30.33 -19.32
CA LEU A 443 15.57 30.96 -20.28
C LEU A 443 17.03 30.52 -20.11
N ALA A 444 17.40 29.94 -18.97
CA ALA A 444 18.77 29.52 -18.69
C ALA A 444 19.26 28.43 -19.67
N GLU A 445 18.42 27.43 -19.93
CA GLU A 445 18.71 26.32 -20.86
C GLU A 445 19.04 26.83 -22.30
N PRO A 446 18.16 27.63 -22.96
CA PRO A 446 18.49 28.22 -24.27
C PRO A 446 19.70 29.15 -24.23
N LEU A 447 19.82 30.02 -23.22
CA LEU A 447 20.93 30.97 -23.12
C LEU A 447 22.28 30.27 -22.94
N MET A 448 22.30 29.11 -22.26
CA MET A 448 23.50 28.29 -22.12
C MET A 448 23.97 27.78 -23.48
N LEU A 449 23.06 27.25 -24.31
CA LEU A 449 23.38 26.80 -25.66
C LEU A 449 23.88 27.96 -26.53
N VAL A 450 23.18 29.09 -26.52
CA VAL A 450 23.58 30.30 -27.25
C VAL A 450 24.98 30.74 -26.83
N SER A 451 25.26 30.75 -25.53
CA SER A 451 26.58 31.12 -24.99
C SER A 451 27.67 30.15 -25.44
N ALA A 452 27.40 28.84 -25.44
CA ALA A 452 28.36 27.83 -25.87
C ALA A 452 28.73 28.01 -27.36
N PHE A 453 27.74 28.17 -28.24
CA PHE A 453 27.99 28.41 -29.66
C PHE A 453 28.68 29.76 -29.90
N PHE A 454 28.27 30.81 -29.17
CA PHE A 454 28.89 32.12 -29.25
C PHE A 454 30.38 32.08 -28.87
N LEU A 455 30.73 31.42 -27.77
CA LEU A 455 32.12 31.25 -27.33
C LEU A 455 32.94 30.41 -28.33
N PHE A 456 32.34 29.39 -28.94
CA PHE A 456 32.98 28.62 -30.00
C PHE A 456 33.36 29.51 -31.20
N PHE A 457 32.45 30.38 -31.67
CA PHE A 457 32.76 31.31 -32.76
C PHE A 457 33.80 32.36 -32.36
N ILE A 458 33.76 32.87 -31.12
CA ILE A 458 34.82 33.76 -30.61
C ILE A 458 36.18 33.07 -30.63
N ALA A 459 36.25 31.81 -30.19
CA ALA A 459 37.49 31.04 -30.21
C ALA A 459 38.02 30.83 -31.63
N CYS A 460 37.14 30.55 -32.60
CA CYS A 460 37.51 30.47 -34.02
C CYS A 460 38.05 31.81 -34.54
N ILE A 461 37.40 32.94 -34.20
CA ILE A 461 37.88 34.28 -34.58
C ILE A 461 39.24 34.55 -33.95
N ALA A 462 39.41 34.28 -32.67
CA ALA A 462 40.68 34.47 -31.98
C ALA A 462 41.80 33.63 -32.61
N TYR A 463 41.55 32.34 -32.86
CA TYR A 463 42.50 31.44 -33.53
C TYR A 463 42.93 31.96 -34.90
N LEU A 464 42.00 32.46 -35.72
CA LEU A 464 42.31 33.02 -37.04
C LEU A 464 43.15 34.31 -36.98
N HIS A 465 43.09 35.05 -35.87
CA HIS A 465 43.86 36.28 -35.67
C HIS A 465 45.15 36.07 -34.86
N MET A 466 45.43 34.84 -34.41
CA MET A 466 46.69 34.50 -33.73
C MET A 466 47.78 34.20 -34.76
N ASP A 467 48.76 35.10 -34.87
CA ASP A 467 49.98 34.85 -35.65
C ASP A 467 50.93 33.93 -34.85
N LEU A 468 51.00 32.67 -35.29
CA LEU A 468 51.87 31.64 -34.70
C LEU A 468 53.17 31.43 -35.50
N SER A 469 53.55 32.38 -36.38
CA SER A 469 54.77 32.25 -37.19
C SER A 469 56.04 32.42 -36.34
N ILE A 470 57.00 31.49 -36.50
CA ILE A 470 58.26 31.47 -35.73
C ILE A 470 59.29 32.48 -36.28
N ARG A 471 59.16 32.88 -37.55
CA ARG A 471 59.96 33.94 -38.16
C ARG A 471 59.06 34.72 -39.09
N LYS A 472 58.97 36.03 -38.86
CA LYS A 472 58.21 36.97 -39.70
C LYS A 472 58.89 37.23 -41.03
#